data_AF-A0A3C1Q1L2-F1
#
_entry.id   AF-A0A3C1Q1L2-F1
#
_cell.length_a   1.000
_cell.length_b   1.000
_cell.length_c   1.000
_cell.angle_alpha   90.00
_cell.angle_beta   90.00
_cell.angle_gamma   90.00
#
_symmetry.space_group_name_H-M   'P 1'
#
loop_
_entity.id
_entity.type
_entity.pdbx_description
1 polymer ?
#
loop_
_entity_poly.entity_id
_entity_poly.type
_entity_poly.pdbx_seq_one_letter_code
_entity_poly.pdbx_strand_id
1 'polypeptide(L)'
;LGSWVTYGLGSESRDLPAFVVMSDPLNRGLPKGAAANWGAGFLPSVYQGTWLKPKGDPIDNLNRPAHMDDAQQTRQLALLKKLNGGHLETRPGDAELEARIKSFELAYRMQTAAPKAFDIEQEPEHIKKLYGIDEKRCDHVARQCLTARRMVERGVRFVQIYSGGMANQRSWDGHNDIQGNHSQFAGETDTPIAGLLTDLEQRGLLKDTLVIWGGEFGRLPLSQKSQKPGRDHNPHCFTTWMAGGGIKGGVSYGESDEIGHHAAVDKAHVNDIHATILHQLGFDHEKLTYTHNGRRFRLTDVGGNVIKPILA
;
A
#
# COMPACT_ATOMS: atom_id res chain seq x y z
N LEU A 1 4.24 0.09 -7.69
CA LEU A 1 5.17 0.81 -6.79
C LEU A 1 5.70 -0.10 -5.67
N GLY A 2 4.88 -0.64 -4.77
CA GLY A 2 5.33 -1.47 -3.65
C GLY A 2 6.29 -2.60 -4.02
N SER A 3 5.99 -3.36 -5.09
CA SER A 3 6.85 -4.43 -5.60
C SER A 3 8.25 -3.97 -6.06
N TRP A 4 8.36 -2.74 -6.58
CA TRP A 4 9.65 -2.15 -6.95
C TRP A 4 10.44 -1.67 -5.74
N VAL A 5 9.74 -1.13 -4.73
CA VAL A 5 10.36 -0.71 -3.47
C VAL A 5 10.95 -1.91 -2.74
N THR A 6 10.22 -3.02 -2.65
CA THR A 6 10.73 -4.24 -2.00
C THR A 6 11.80 -4.94 -2.84
N TYR A 7 11.74 -4.85 -4.16
CA TYR A 7 12.83 -5.30 -5.04
C TYR A 7 14.12 -4.54 -4.79
N GLY A 8 14.05 -3.20 -4.68
CA GLY A 8 15.23 -2.37 -4.48
C GLY A 8 15.77 -2.37 -3.05
N LEU A 9 14.90 -2.28 -2.03
CA LEU A 9 15.30 -2.11 -0.62
C LEU A 9 15.33 -3.44 0.15
N GLY A 10 14.75 -4.50 -0.41
CA GLY A 10 14.51 -5.74 0.33
C GLY A 10 13.50 -5.56 1.47
N SER A 11 13.75 -6.27 2.58
CA SER A 11 12.94 -6.22 3.80
C SER A 11 13.86 -5.94 5.00
N GLU A 12 13.44 -5.05 5.91
CA GLU A 12 14.06 -4.93 7.23
C GLU A 12 13.50 -5.96 8.20
N SER A 13 12.22 -6.30 8.05
CA SER A 13 11.61 -7.34 8.85
C SER A 13 12.03 -8.73 8.37
N ARG A 14 12.40 -9.59 9.33
CA ARG A 14 12.58 -11.03 9.08
C ARG A 14 11.27 -11.80 9.19
N ASP A 15 10.33 -11.26 9.95
CA ASP A 15 9.15 -12.00 10.42
C ASP A 15 7.83 -11.47 9.85
N LEU A 16 7.85 -10.35 9.12
CA LEU A 16 6.69 -9.77 8.44
C LEU A 16 6.97 -9.58 6.94
N PRO A 17 5.93 -9.55 6.09
CA PRO A 17 6.08 -9.24 4.67
C PRO A 17 6.61 -7.83 4.47
N ALA A 18 7.45 -7.65 3.45
CA ALA A 18 7.98 -6.33 3.10
C ALA A 18 6.92 -5.41 2.46
N PHE A 19 5.93 -6.00 1.77
CA PHE A 19 4.82 -5.29 1.14
C PHE A 19 3.48 -5.87 1.61
N VAL A 20 2.71 -5.06 2.33
CA VAL A 20 1.41 -5.41 2.90
C VAL A 20 0.29 -4.58 2.26
N VAL A 21 -0.86 -5.21 2.04
CA VAL A 21 -2.03 -4.57 1.42
C VAL A 21 -3.28 -4.81 2.27
N MET A 22 -4.04 -3.75 2.53
CA MET A 22 -5.31 -3.79 3.24
C MET A 22 -6.41 -3.20 2.35
N SER A 23 -7.50 -3.95 2.17
CA SER A 23 -8.67 -3.53 1.38
C SER A 23 -9.83 -3.09 2.28
N ASP A 24 -10.73 -2.26 1.77
CA ASP A 24 -11.93 -1.81 2.48
C ASP A 24 -12.75 -2.99 3.08
N PRO A 25 -13.01 -2.99 4.41
CA PRO A 25 -13.68 -4.09 5.09
C PRO A 25 -15.22 -4.02 5.04
N LEU A 26 -15.82 -2.95 4.50
CA LEU A 26 -17.26 -2.70 4.47
C LEU A 26 -17.99 -3.43 3.32
N ASN A 27 -17.42 -4.55 2.86
CA ASN A 27 -17.99 -5.39 1.79
C ASN A 27 -18.27 -4.61 0.48
N ARG A 28 -17.43 -3.61 0.18
CA ARG A 28 -17.50 -2.80 -1.05
C ARG A 28 -16.81 -3.47 -2.25
N GLY A 29 -16.24 -4.65 -2.03
CA GLY A 29 -15.43 -5.39 -2.99
C GLY A 29 -13.97 -4.97 -2.94
N LEU A 30 -13.13 -5.67 -3.70
CA LEU A 30 -11.73 -5.28 -3.93
C LEU A 30 -11.67 -4.07 -4.88
N PRO A 31 -10.56 -3.32 -4.90
CA PRO A 31 -10.34 -2.32 -5.94
C PRO A 31 -10.48 -2.94 -7.33
N LYS A 32 -10.90 -2.14 -8.31
CA LYS A 32 -11.04 -2.58 -9.71
C LYS A 32 -9.73 -3.22 -10.19
N GLY A 33 -9.81 -4.43 -10.77
CA GLY A 33 -8.62 -5.23 -11.11
C GLY A 33 -8.17 -6.21 -10.01
N ALA A 34 -8.79 -6.19 -8.84
CA ALA A 34 -8.56 -7.11 -7.73
C ALA A 34 -7.06 -7.27 -7.41
N ALA A 35 -6.55 -8.50 -7.36
CA ALA A 35 -5.17 -8.80 -6.97
C ALA A 35 -4.10 -8.23 -7.93
N ALA A 36 -4.47 -7.83 -9.15
CA ALA A 36 -3.54 -7.18 -10.07
C ALA A 36 -2.97 -5.87 -9.51
N ASN A 37 -3.72 -5.17 -8.64
CA ASN A 37 -3.29 -3.90 -8.06
C ASN A 37 -2.09 -4.01 -7.11
N TRP A 38 -1.81 -5.20 -6.59
CA TRP A 38 -0.64 -5.49 -5.76
C TRP A 38 0.19 -6.64 -6.31
N GLY A 39 0.08 -6.88 -7.62
CA GLY A 39 0.88 -7.86 -8.35
C GLY A 39 2.37 -7.48 -8.42
N ALA A 40 3.22 -8.47 -8.68
CA ALA A 40 4.63 -8.24 -8.99
C ALA A 40 4.87 -7.82 -10.46
N GLY A 41 3.85 -7.91 -11.32
CA GLY A 41 4.02 -7.70 -12.76
C GLY A 41 4.98 -8.74 -13.33
N PHE A 42 6.07 -8.28 -13.95
CA PHE A 42 7.15 -9.15 -14.43
C PHE A 42 8.29 -9.34 -13.42
N LEU A 43 8.24 -8.69 -12.25
CA LEU A 43 9.18 -8.98 -11.16
C LEU A 43 8.86 -10.36 -10.56
N PRO A 44 9.83 -11.02 -9.92
CA PRO A 44 9.58 -12.29 -9.22
C PRO A 44 8.44 -12.17 -8.20
N SER A 45 7.64 -13.23 -8.08
CA SER A 45 6.43 -13.26 -7.24
C SER A 45 6.68 -13.02 -5.74
N VAL A 46 7.92 -13.19 -5.27
CA VAL A 46 8.35 -12.84 -3.90
C VAL A 46 8.15 -11.36 -3.57
N TYR A 47 8.09 -10.48 -4.58
CA TYR A 47 7.86 -9.04 -4.39
C TYR A 47 6.38 -8.64 -4.46
N GLN A 48 5.48 -9.60 -4.67
CA GLN A 48 4.04 -9.34 -4.66
C GLN A 48 3.56 -8.89 -3.28
N GLY A 49 2.56 -8.01 -3.24
CA GLY A 49 1.93 -7.59 -2.00
C GLY A 49 1.22 -8.75 -1.30
N THR A 50 1.40 -8.84 0.01
CA THR A 50 0.63 -9.74 0.88
C THR A 50 -0.66 -9.05 1.28
N TRP A 51 -1.77 -9.49 0.69
CA TRP A 51 -3.10 -8.98 1.03
C TRP A 51 -3.57 -9.55 2.36
N LEU A 52 -4.05 -8.67 3.23
CA LEU A 52 -4.63 -9.03 4.51
C LEU A 52 -6.14 -9.01 4.40
N LYS A 53 -6.75 -10.14 4.79
CA LYS A 53 -8.20 -10.24 4.83
C LYS A 53 -8.77 -9.25 5.85
N PRO A 54 -9.81 -8.49 5.48
CA PRO A 54 -10.44 -7.54 6.39
C PRO A 54 -11.23 -8.20 7.53
N LYS A 55 -11.55 -9.49 7.42
CA LYS A 55 -12.34 -10.25 8.39
C LYS A 55 -11.80 -11.68 8.52
N GLY A 56 -11.90 -12.22 9.73
CA GLY A 56 -11.34 -13.53 10.08
C GLY A 56 -9.82 -13.47 10.19
N ASP A 57 -9.15 -14.61 10.00
CA ASP A 57 -7.70 -14.68 10.00
C ASP A 57 -7.13 -13.77 8.91
N PRO A 58 -6.28 -12.77 9.22
CA PRO A 58 -5.75 -11.84 8.22
C PRO A 58 -5.01 -12.54 7.07
N ILE A 59 -4.40 -13.69 7.35
CA ILE A 59 -3.65 -14.49 6.39
C ILE A 59 -4.14 -15.93 6.46
N ASP A 60 -4.39 -16.52 5.30
CA ASP A 60 -4.85 -17.90 5.21
C ASP A 60 -3.80 -18.88 5.76
N ASN A 61 -4.27 -19.86 6.52
CA ASN A 61 -3.45 -20.94 7.09
C ASN A 61 -2.28 -20.45 7.96
N LEU A 62 -2.39 -19.25 8.52
CA LEU A 62 -1.38 -18.71 9.43
C LEU A 62 -1.40 -19.44 10.77
N ASN A 63 -2.56 -19.89 11.24
CA ASN A 63 -2.66 -20.59 12.51
C ASN A 63 -2.26 -22.06 12.36
N ARG A 64 -1.45 -22.56 13.30
CA ARG A 64 -1.14 -23.99 13.40
C ARG A 64 -2.42 -24.78 13.73
N PRO A 65 -2.63 -25.97 13.12
CA PRO A 65 -3.72 -26.85 13.54
C PRO A 65 -3.66 -27.20 15.02
N ALA A 66 -4.81 -27.18 15.71
CA ALA A 66 -4.89 -27.33 17.16
C ALA A 66 -4.32 -28.67 17.70
N HIS A 67 -4.28 -29.71 16.88
CA HIS A 67 -3.78 -31.04 17.26
C HIS A 67 -2.26 -31.19 17.12
N MET A 68 -1.56 -30.17 16.63
CA MET A 68 -0.12 -30.18 16.41
C MET A 68 0.59 -29.38 17.50
N ASP A 69 1.69 -29.90 18.02
CA ASP A 69 2.59 -29.16 18.93
C ASP A 69 3.73 -28.45 18.17
N ASP A 70 4.46 -27.56 18.86
CA ASP A 70 5.58 -26.80 18.26
C ASP A 70 6.67 -27.73 17.71
N ALA A 71 6.95 -28.83 18.40
CA ALA A 71 8.02 -29.75 18.02
C ALA A 71 7.66 -30.54 16.76
N GLN A 72 6.41 -30.98 16.63
CA GLN A 72 5.86 -31.65 15.46
C GLN A 72 5.89 -30.72 14.24
N GLN A 73 5.41 -29.48 14.40
CA GLN A 73 5.44 -28.49 13.32
C GLN A 73 6.87 -28.18 12.87
N THR A 74 7.79 -28.00 13.82
CA THR A 74 9.20 -27.74 13.52
C THR A 74 9.83 -28.89 12.72
N ARG A 75 9.56 -30.15 13.10
CA ARG A 75 10.04 -31.33 12.35
C ARG A 75 9.43 -31.41 10.95
N GLN A 76 8.14 -31.11 10.80
CA GLN A 76 7.48 -31.10 9.49
C GLN A 76 8.07 -30.03 8.58
N LEU A 77 8.28 -28.82 9.07
CA LEU A 77 8.89 -27.72 8.31
C LEU A 77 10.34 -28.02 7.95
N ALA A 78 11.11 -28.63 8.86
CA ALA A 78 12.48 -29.07 8.57
C ALA A 78 12.52 -30.11 7.44
N LEU A 79 11.58 -31.07 7.43
CA LEU A 79 11.45 -32.04 6.35
C LEU A 79 11.06 -31.37 5.03
N LEU A 80 10.06 -30.48 5.04
CA LEU A 80 9.65 -29.72 3.86
C LEU A 80 10.80 -28.89 3.29
N LYS A 81 11.57 -28.21 4.15
CA LYS A 81 12.77 -27.46 3.75
C LYS A 81 13.80 -28.36 3.06
N LYS A 82 14.06 -29.55 3.61
CA LYS A 82 14.98 -30.52 3.02
C LYS A 82 14.51 -31.00 1.64
N LEU A 83 13.23 -31.34 1.51
CA LEU A 83 12.64 -31.80 0.24
C LEU A 83 12.65 -30.69 -0.82
N ASN A 84 12.26 -29.47 -0.43
CA ASN A 84 12.29 -28.29 -1.27
C ASN A 84 13.72 -27.94 -1.72
N GLY A 85 14.70 -28.03 -0.82
CA GLY A 85 16.11 -27.82 -1.13
C GLY A 85 16.62 -28.79 -2.20
N GLY A 86 16.36 -30.09 -2.02
CA GLY A 86 16.72 -31.09 -3.04
C GLY A 86 16.00 -30.87 -4.37
N HIS A 87 14.74 -30.41 -4.36
CA HIS A 87 14.02 -30.07 -5.58
C HIS A 87 14.64 -28.87 -6.31
N LEU A 88 15.05 -27.83 -5.56
CA LEU A 88 15.69 -26.63 -6.09
C LEU A 88 17.05 -26.92 -6.72
N GLU A 89 17.85 -27.80 -6.10
CA GLU A 89 19.15 -28.23 -6.65
C GLU A 89 19.03 -28.84 -8.06
N THR A 90 17.92 -29.55 -8.33
CA THR A 90 17.66 -30.13 -9.67
C THR A 90 17.14 -29.13 -10.70
N ARG A 91 16.82 -27.89 -10.30
CA ARG A 91 16.21 -26.85 -11.15
C ARG A 91 16.92 -25.49 -10.95
N PRO A 92 18.22 -25.40 -11.26
CA PRO A 92 18.93 -24.14 -11.14
C PRO A 92 18.28 -23.07 -12.02
N GLY A 93 17.92 -21.93 -11.41
CA GLY A 93 17.28 -20.81 -12.09
C GLY A 93 15.75 -20.78 -12.07
N ASP A 94 15.09 -21.74 -11.42
CA ASP A 94 13.63 -21.71 -11.20
C ASP A 94 13.25 -20.72 -10.08
N ALA A 95 13.09 -19.45 -10.46
CA ALA A 95 12.77 -18.36 -9.55
C ALA A 95 11.38 -18.51 -8.90
N GLU A 96 10.45 -19.22 -9.55
CA GLU A 96 9.10 -19.42 -9.02
C GLU A 96 9.12 -20.42 -7.86
N LEU A 97 9.85 -21.53 -8.02
CA LEU A 97 10.06 -22.49 -6.94
C LEU A 97 10.75 -21.83 -5.74
N GLU A 98 11.82 -21.07 -5.97
CA GLU A 98 12.54 -20.37 -4.89
C GLU A 98 11.63 -19.38 -4.15
N ALA A 99 10.83 -18.59 -4.88
CA ALA A 99 9.89 -17.64 -4.30
C ALA A 99 8.83 -18.35 -3.44
N ARG A 100 8.33 -19.50 -3.90
CA ARG A 100 7.35 -20.30 -3.15
C ARG A 100 7.93 -20.85 -1.86
N ILE A 101 9.17 -21.34 -1.87
CA ILE A 101 9.87 -21.81 -0.67
C ILE A 101 10.01 -20.68 0.36
N LYS A 102 10.49 -19.51 -0.08
CA LYS A 102 10.66 -18.34 0.80
C LYS A 102 9.32 -17.86 1.39
N SER A 103 8.25 -17.90 0.61
CA SER A 103 6.91 -17.52 1.07
C SER A 103 6.42 -18.41 2.24
N PHE A 104 6.61 -19.73 2.15
CA PHE A 104 6.24 -20.64 3.25
C PHE A 104 7.09 -20.45 4.51
N GLU A 105 8.39 -20.19 4.36
CA GLU A 105 9.25 -19.90 5.50
C GLU A 105 8.87 -18.59 6.19
N LEU A 106 8.48 -17.56 5.41
CA LEU A 106 7.94 -16.32 5.95
C LEU A 106 6.63 -16.58 6.70
N ALA A 107 5.69 -17.30 6.10
CA ALA A 107 4.40 -17.63 6.74
C ALA A 107 4.59 -18.32 8.11
N TYR A 108 5.59 -19.19 8.24
CA TYR A 108 5.94 -19.79 9.54
C TYR A 108 6.41 -18.76 10.57
N ARG A 109 7.34 -17.86 10.21
CA ARG A 109 7.82 -16.82 11.14
C ARG A 109 6.70 -15.84 11.52
N MET A 110 5.81 -15.56 10.57
CA MET A 110 4.64 -14.72 10.79
C MET A 110 3.70 -15.30 11.85
N GLN A 111 3.63 -16.62 12.07
CA GLN A 111 2.72 -17.19 13.08
C GLN A 111 2.94 -16.62 14.48
N THR A 112 4.18 -16.28 14.82
CA THR A 112 4.52 -15.68 16.12
C THR A 112 4.49 -14.15 16.09
N ALA A 113 4.92 -13.53 14.99
CA ALA A 113 5.07 -12.08 14.90
C ALA A 113 3.76 -11.35 14.53
N ALA A 114 2.96 -11.95 13.65
CA ALA A 114 1.76 -11.33 13.09
C ALA A 114 0.67 -11.04 14.12
N PRO A 115 0.33 -11.93 15.08
CA PRO A 115 -0.67 -11.61 16.10
C PRO A 115 -0.32 -10.34 16.87
N LYS A 116 0.95 -10.18 17.25
CA LYS A 116 1.45 -8.97 17.91
C LYS A 116 1.44 -7.75 16.98
N ALA A 117 1.65 -7.92 15.68
CA ALA A 117 1.57 -6.79 14.73
C ALA A 117 0.13 -6.30 14.56
N PHE A 118 -0.83 -7.22 14.54
CA PHE A 118 -2.26 -6.95 14.31
C PHE A 118 -3.07 -6.57 15.55
N ASP A 119 -2.53 -6.81 16.75
CA ASP A 119 -3.24 -6.52 17.99
C ASP A 119 -3.25 -5.02 18.31
N ILE A 120 -4.21 -4.33 17.69
CA ILE A 120 -4.51 -2.91 17.94
C ILE A 120 -5.32 -2.71 19.23
N GLU A 121 -5.91 -3.77 19.79
CA GLU A 121 -6.74 -3.67 21.00
C GLU A 121 -5.89 -3.36 22.24
N GLN A 122 -4.61 -3.72 22.21
CA GLN A 122 -3.62 -3.36 23.23
C GLN A 122 -3.14 -1.90 23.17
N GLU A 123 -3.53 -1.12 22.16
CA GLU A 123 -3.14 0.29 22.09
C GLU A 123 -3.85 1.12 23.18
N PRO A 124 -3.19 2.13 23.77
CA PRO A 124 -3.84 2.99 24.76
C PRO A 124 -5.09 3.68 24.21
N GLU A 125 -6.10 3.88 25.06
CA GLU A 125 -7.37 4.50 24.67
C GLU A 125 -7.21 5.90 24.04
N HIS A 126 -6.21 6.67 24.44
CA HIS A 126 -5.93 7.97 23.81
C HIS A 126 -5.43 7.83 22.36
N ILE A 127 -4.70 6.76 22.04
CA ILE A 127 -4.29 6.45 20.66
C ILE A 127 -5.50 5.98 19.86
N LYS A 128 -6.31 5.06 20.41
CA LYS A 128 -7.55 4.63 19.74
C LYS A 128 -8.46 5.82 19.39
N LYS A 129 -8.64 6.74 20.34
CA LYS A 129 -9.39 7.99 20.13
C LYS A 129 -8.75 8.90 19.08
N LEU A 130 -7.42 9.03 19.07
CA LEU A 130 -6.69 9.84 18.08
C LEU A 130 -6.98 9.40 16.64
N TYR A 131 -7.10 8.09 16.41
CA TYR A 131 -7.40 7.54 15.08
C TYR A 131 -8.90 7.54 14.73
N GLY A 132 -9.79 7.76 15.70
CA GLY A 132 -11.24 7.61 15.50
C GLY A 132 -11.72 6.15 15.56
N ILE A 133 -11.06 5.29 16.34
CA ILE A 133 -11.58 3.95 16.63
C ILE A 133 -12.93 4.07 17.35
N ASP A 134 -13.87 3.19 17.00
CA ASP A 134 -15.28 3.18 17.43
C ASP A 134 -16.12 4.37 16.91
N GLU A 135 -15.53 5.31 16.17
CA GLU A 135 -16.30 6.29 15.41
C GLU A 135 -16.91 5.61 14.18
N LYS A 136 -18.24 5.42 14.20
CA LYS A 136 -18.99 4.71 13.16
C LYS A 136 -18.64 5.14 11.72
N ARG A 137 -18.27 6.42 11.52
CA ARG A 137 -17.94 6.96 10.19
C ARG A 137 -16.61 6.42 9.66
N CYS A 138 -15.59 6.22 10.49
CA CYS A 138 -14.22 5.99 10.03
C CYS A 138 -13.50 4.82 10.72
N ASP A 139 -14.15 4.11 11.66
CA ASP A 139 -13.56 3.00 12.44
C ASP A 139 -12.78 2.00 11.58
N HIS A 140 -13.29 1.64 10.40
CA HIS A 140 -12.61 0.70 9.51
C HIS A 140 -11.26 1.22 8.99
N VAL A 141 -11.19 2.49 8.59
CA VAL A 141 -9.94 3.11 8.14
C VAL A 141 -9.04 3.41 9.34
N ALA A 142 -9.60 3.80 10.48
CA ALA A 142 -8.88 3.99 11.74
C ALA A 142 -8.07 2.74 12.12
N ARG A 143 -8.72 1.57 12.11
CA ARG A 143 -8.08 0.27 12.39
C ARG A 143 -6.97 -0.07 11.39
N GLN A 144 -7.18 0.23 10.11
CA GLN A 144 -6.17 0.02 9.06
C GLN A 144 -4.96 0.95 9.22
N CYS A 145 -5.18 2.24 9.48
CA CYS A 145 -4.12 3.22 9.71
C CYS A 145 -3.31 2.88 10.97
N LEU A 146 -3.96 2.47 12.06
CA LEU A 146 -3.29 2.05 13.29
C LEU A 146 -2.47 0.76 13.08
N THR A 147 -3.03 -0.21 12.33
CA THR A 147 -2.31 -1.41 11.91
C THR A 147 -1.09 -1.07 11.05
N ALA A 148 -1.23 -0.12 10.11
CA ALA A 148 -0.14 0.34 9.26
C ALA A 148 0.99 0.98 10.06
N ARG A 149 0.68 1.82 11.06
CA ARG A 149 1.71 2.37 11.96
C ARG A 149 2.48 1.25 12.66
N ARG A 150 1.77 0.26 13.22
CA ARG A 150 2.40 -0.89 13.90
C ARG A 150 3.28 -1.72 12.98
N MET A 151 2.95 -1.80 11.69
CA MET A 151 3.78 -2.45 10.67
C MET A 151 5.04 -1.67 10.36
N VAL A 152 4.91 -0.35 10.18
CA VAL A 152 6.06 0.55 9.96
C VAL A 152 7.05 0.46 11.13
N GLU A 153 6.56 0.47 12.38
CA GLU A 153 7.39 0.25 13.57
C GLU A 153 8.17 -1.07 13.57
N ARG A 154 7.66 -2.09 12.88
CA ARG A 154 8.23 -3.43 12.80
C ARG A 154 9.04 -3.66 11.52
N GLY A 155 9.35 -2.59 10.78
CA GLY A 155 10.21 -2.63 9.59
C GLY A 155 9.53 -3.16 8.33
N VAL A 156 8.19 -3.08 8.24
CA VAL A 156 7.49 -3.32 6.97
C VAL A 156 7.77 -2.15 6.03
N ARG A 157 8.31 -2.44 4.84
CA ARG A 157 8.79 -1.42 3.90
C ARG A 157 7.69 -0.67 3.17
N PHE A 158 6.59 -1.34 2.87
CA PHE A 158 5.51 -0.75 2.09
C PHE A 158 4.17 -1.24 2.61
N VAL A 159 3.31 -0.32 3.03
CA VAL A 159 1.94 -0.61 3.45
C VAL A 159 0.99 0.15 2.53
N GLN A 160 0.07 -0.56 1.89
CA GLN A 160 -0.93 0.01 1.00
C GLN A 160 -2.33 -0.20 1.57
N ILE A 161 -3.09 0.89 1.71
CA ILE A 161 -4.47 0.89 2.19
C ILE A 161 -5.38 1.34 1.06
N TYR A 162 -6.43 0.57 0.77
CA TYR A 162 -7.48 0.96 -0.16
C TYR A 162 -8.70 1.46 0.61
N SER A 163 -9.12 2.70 0.29
CA SER A 163 -10.41 3.26 0.70
C SER A 163 -11.43 3.04 -0.41
N GLY A 164 -12.51 2.30 -0.12
CA GLY A 164 -13.48 1.86 -1.12
C GLY A 164 -13.06 0.58 -1.86
N GLY A 165 -13.94 0.15 -2.77
CA GLY A 165 -13.84 -1.14 -3.46
C GLY A 165 -14.03 -1.05 -4.96
N MET A 166 -15.01 -1.79 -5.49
CA MET A 166 -15.07 -2.13 -6.92
C MET A 166 -15.40 -0.95 -7.84
N ALA A 167 -16.61 -0.41 -7.74
CA ALA A 167 -17.10 0.54 -8.75
C ALA A 167 -18.15 1.51 -8.21
N ASN A 168 -18.19 2.66 -8.86
CA ASN A 168 -19.14 3.74 -8.63
C ASN A 168 -19.16 4.21 -7.17
N GLN A 169 -20.35 4.27 -6.57
CA GLN A 169 -20.59 4.77 -5.22
C GLN A 169 -19.98 3.91 -4.10
N ARG A 170 -19.39 2.76 -4.45
CA ARG A 170 -18.64 1.91 -3.52
C ARG A 170 -17.13 2.20 -3.52
N SER A 171 -16.67 3.13 -4.35
CA SER A 171 -15.31 3.64 -4.42
C SER A 171 -15.34 5.16 -4.67
N TRP A 172 -14.17 5.77 -4.87
CA TRP A 172 -14.03 7.19 -5.24
C TRP A 172 -14.52 7.50 -6.68
N ASP A 173 -15.20 6.56 -7.34
CA ASP A 173 -15.70 6.68 -8.72
C ASP A 173 -17.11 7.31 -8.76
N GLY A 174 -17.20 8.57 -8.32
CA GLY A 174 -18.45 9.30 -8.09
C GLY A 174 -19.27 9.68 -9.34
N HIS A 175 -19.83 8.71 -10.06
CA HIS A 175 -20.67 8.92 -11.27
C HIS A 175 -22.15 9.27 -10.99
N ASN A 176 -22.67 9.00 -9.80
CA ASN A 176 -24.11 9.12 -9.50
C ASN A 176 -24.47 10.16 -8.45
N ASP A 177 -23.51 10.59 -7.62
CA ASP A 177 -23.70 11.60 -6.57
C ASP A 177 -22.29 12.01 -6.11
N ILE A 178 -21.67 12.99 -6.78
CA ILE A 178 -20.29 13.34 -6.46
C ILE A 178 -20.16 13.88 -5.03
N GLN A 179 -21.12 14.70 -4.62
CA GLN A 179 -21.11 15.35 -3.31
C GLN A 179 -21.24 14.30 -2.20
N GLY A 180 -22.25 13.42 -2.29
CA GLY A 180 -22.43 12.34 -1.34
C GLY A 180 -21.23 11.39 -1.30
N ASN A 181 -20.73 11.00 -2.47
CA ASN A 181 -19.58 10.10 -2.60
C ASN A 181 -18.31 10.66 -1.95
N HIS A 182 -17.83 11.82 -2.39
CA HIS A 182 -16.57 12.37 -1.90
C HIS A 182 -16.68 12.86 -0.45
N SER A 183 -17.83 13.39 -0.02
CA SER A 183 -18.03 13.78 1.40
C SER A 183 -18.03 12.55 2.32
N GLN A 184 -18.54 11.42 1.84
CA GLN A 184 -18.48 10.16 2.55
C GLN A 184 -17.02 9.72 2.68
N PHE A 185 -16.32 9.44 1.58
CA PHE A 185 -14.96 8.88 1.63
C PHE A 185 -13.91 9.82 2.24
N ALA A 186 -14.02 11.13 2.03
CA ALA A 186 -13.19 12.10 2.75
C ALA A 186 -13.42 11.97 4.25
N GLY A 187 -14.68 11.89 4.68
CA GLY A 187 -15.04 11.69 6.07
C GLY A 187 -14.65 10.36 6.70
N GLU A 188 -14.51 9.30 5.90
CA GLU A 188 -14.01 8.01 6.36
C GLU A 188 -12.50 8.02 6.56
N THR A 189 -11.76 8.91 5.88
CA THR A 189 -10.29 8.90 5.83
C THR A 189 -9.63 10.06 6.59
N ASP A 190 -10.34 11.18 6.79
CA ASP A 190 -9.82 12.41 7.41
C ASP A 190 -9.24 12.17 8.82
N THR A 191 -10.07 11.78 9.80
CA THR A 191 -9.62 11.51 11.18
C THR A 191 -8.52 10.43 11.25
N PRO A 192 -8.66 9.25 10.60
CA PRO A 192 -7.64 8.21 10.64
C PRO A 192 -6.28 8.61 10.09
N ILE A 193 -6.26 9.37 8.99
CA ILE A 193 -5.01 9.86 8.38
C ILE A 193 -4.36 10.92 9.26
N ALA A 194 -5.14 11.85 9.79
CA ALA A 194 -4.64 12.84 10.74
C ALA A 194 -4.04 12.16 11.98
N GLY A 195 -4.71 11.12 12.50
CA GLY A 195 -4.21 10.29 13.58
C GLY A 195 -2.91 9.57 13.23
N LEU A 196 -2.81 9.00 12.03
CA LEU A 196 -1.59 8.34 11.53
C LEU A 196 -0.40 9.30 11.46
N LEU A 197 -0.58 10.47 10.86
CA LEU A 197 0.49 11.47 10.75
C LEU A 197 0.95 11.93 12.12
N THR A 198 0.00 12.21 13.02
CA THR A 198 0.27 12.64 14.39
C THR A 198 1.02 11.57 15.19
N ASP A 199 0.59 10.32 15.14
CA ASP A 199 1.21 9.21 15.88
C ASP A 199 2.62 8.89 15.33
N LEU A 200 2.80 8.94 14.00
CA LEU A 200 4.13 8.80 13.38
C LEU A 200 5.08 9.93 13.81
N GLU A 201 4.58 11.16 13.91
CA GLU A 201 5.37 12.30 14.39
C GLU A 201 5.77 12.14 15.86
N GLN A 202 4.80 11.80 16.73
CA GLN A 202 5.05 11.57 18.16
C GLN A 202 6.10 10.49 18.42
N ARG A 203 6.16 9.48 17.56
CA ARG A 203 7.13 8.38 17.62
C ARG A 203 8.46 8.69 16.94
N GLY A 204 8.58 9.86 16.30
CA GLY A 204 9.74 10.25 15.52
C GLY A 204 9.93 9.42 14.25
N LEU A 205 8.90 8.71 13.78
CA LEU A 205 8.92 7.87 12.58
C LEU A 205 8.54 8.62 11.31
N LEU A 206 7.82 9.74 11.42
CA LEU A 206 7.37 10.50 10.25
C LEU A 206 8.54 11.01 9.39
N LYS A 207 9.68 11.34 10.01
CA LYS A 207 10.89 11.75 9.27
C LYS A 207 11.47 10.64 8.39
N ASP A 208 11.26 9.38 8.78
CA ASP A 208 11.79 8.17 8.12
C ASP A 208 10.70 7.43 7.32
N THR A 209 9.46 7.92 7.33
CA THR A 209 8.30 7.32 6.66
C THR A 209 7.68 8.30 5.69
N LEU A 210 7.66 7.96 4.40
CA LEU A 210 6.92 8.70 3.39
C LEU A 210 5.46 8.24 3.37
N VAL A 211 4.53 9.11 3.76
CA VAL A 211 3.09 8.89 3.67
C VAL A 211 2.57 9.53 2.39
N ILE A 212 1.80 8.78 1.60
CA ILE A 212 1.25 9.21 0.32
C ILE A 212 -0.24 8.95 0.32
N TRP A 213 -1.03 9.94 -0.08
CA TRP A 213 -2.46 9.80 -0.29
C TRP A 213 -2.84 10.39 -1.64
N GLY A 214 -3.70 9.68 -2.34
CA GLY A 214 -4.17 10.08 -3.66
C GLY A 214 -4.89 8.93 -4.36
N GLY A 215 -5.13 9.14 -5.64
CA GLY A 215 -5.75 8.16 -6.52
C GLY A 215 -5.05 8.09 -7.88
N GLU A 216 -5.69 7.42 -8.82
CA GLU A 216 -5.18 7.18 -10.18
C GLU A 216 -5.62 8.23 -11.20
N PHE A 217 -6.72 8.93 -10.95
CA PHE A 217 -7.27 9.99 -11.80
C PHE A 217 -8.19 10.92 -10.99
N GLY A 218 -8.54 12.07 -11.57
CA GLY A 218 -9.44 13.04 -10.98
C GLY A 218 -10.88 12.88 -11.46
N ARG A 219 -11.74 13.83 -11.10
CA ARG A 219 -13.10 13.96 -11.62
C ARG A 219 -13.24 15.22 -12.43
N LEU A 220 -13.88 15.13 -13.59
CA LEU A 220 -14.06 16.26 -14.49
C LEU A 220 -14.86 17.37 -13.81
N PRO A 221 -14.60 18.65 -14.09
CA PRO A 221 -15.42 19.75 -13.59
C PRO A 221 -16.76 19.87 -14.33
N LEU A 222 -17.23 18.76 -14.93
CA LEU A 222 -18.44 18.66 -15.73
C LEU A 222 -19.37 17.63 -15.08
N SER A 223 -20.61 18.07 -14.82
CA SER A 223 -21.64 17.22 -14.25
C SER A 223 -22.30 16.34 -15.33
N GLN A 224 -22.51 15.06 -15.02
CA GLN A 224 -23.38 14.20 -15.81
C GLN A 224 -24.84 14.60 -15.56
N LYS A 225 -25.69 14.62 -16.60
CA LYS A 225 -27.10 15.06 -16.48
C LYS A 225 -27.90 14.05 -15.65
N SER A 226 -28.22 14.39 -14.40
CA SER A 226 -29.07 13.60 -13.49
C SER A 226 -29.59 14.46 -12.33
N GLN A 227 -30.52 13.94 -11.53
CA GLN A 227 -31.04 14.64 -10.34
C GLN A 227 -29.99 14.83 -9.23
N LYS A 228 -29.06 13.88 -9.11
CA LYS A 228 -27.85 13.98 -8.31
C LYS A 228 -26.66 13.82 -9.25
N PRO A 229 -26.00 14.91 -9.66
CA PRO A 229 -24.94 14.80 -10.64
C PRO A 229 -23.70 14.10 -10.05
N GLY A 230 -23.22 13.09 -10.75
CA GLY A 230 -21.82 12.71 -10.65
C GLY A 230 -20.97 13.45 -11.68
N ARG A 231 -19.70 13.08 -11.73
CA ARG A 231 -18.71 13.59 -12.68
C ARG A 231 -18.08 12.41 -13.39
N ASP A 232 -17.55 12.60 -14.59
CA ASP A 232 -16.80 11.55 -15.30
C ASP A 232 -15.30 11.61 -14.98
N HIS A 233 -14.50 10.67 -15.47
CA HIS A 233 -13.07 10.50 -15.18
C HIS A 233 -12.27 11.67 -15.76
N ASN A 234 -11.35 12.23 -14.97
CA ASN A 234 -10.40 13.25 -15.43
C ASN A 234 -8.97 12.70 -15.42
N PRO A 235 -8.46 12.20 -16.56
CA PRO A 235 -7.06 11.77 -16.68
C PRO A 235 -6.08 12.95 -16.82
N HIS A 236 -6.58 14.18 -17.01
CA HIS A 236 -5.76 15.35 -17.31
C HIS A 236 -5.42 16.19 -16.07
N CYS A 237 -6.10 15.97 -14.96
CA CYS A 237 -5.84 16.67 -13.70
C CYS A 237 -6.32 15.86 -12.50
N PHE A 238 -5.44 15.64 -11.54
CA PHE A 238 -5.75 15.03 -10.25
C PHE A 238 -4.75 15.50 -9.18
N THR A 239 -5.08 15.27 -7.92
CA THR A 239 -4.25 15.68 -6.78
C THR A 239 -3.76 14.46 -6.02
N THR A 240 -2.51 14.50 -5.60
CA THR A 240 -1.95 13.63 -4.55
C THR A 240 -1.21 14.52 -3.56
N TRP A 241 -1.11 14.09 -2.30
CA TRP A 241 -0.23 14.74 -1.33
C TRP A 241 0.72 13.73 -0.70
N MET A 242 1.85 14.24 -0.24
CA MET A 242 2.88 13.48 0.46
C MET A 242 3.24 14.19 1.76
N ALA A 243 3.60 13.41 2.78
CA ALA A 243 4.07 13.92 4.07
C ALA A 243 5.16 13.00 4.64
N GLY A 244 6.06 13.57 5.44
CA GLY A 244 7.17 12.83 6.03
C GLY A 244 8.24 12.44 5.01
N GLY A 245 9.19 11.60 5.43
CA GLY A 245 10.21 11.03 4.55
C GLY A 245 11.01 12.07 3.75
N GLY A 246 11.31 13.23 4.32
CA GLY A 246 12.07 14.32 3.67
C GLY A 246 11.27 15.21 2.71
N ILE A 247 9.94 15.11 2.68
CA ILE A 247 9.08 16.05 1.93
C ILE A 247 8.96 17.37 2.69
N LYS A 248 9.05 18.48 1.96
CA LYS A 248 8.89 19.83 2.49
C LYS A 248 7.41 20.14 2.76
N GLY A 249 7.08 20.37 4.02
CA GLY A 249 5.73 20.72 4.45
C GLY A 249 5.26 22.09 3.95
N GLY A 250 3.95 22.24 3.76
CA GLY A 250 3.33 23.53 3.39
C GLY A 250 3.59 23.99 1.95
N VAL A 251 3.98 23.07 1.06
CA VAL A 251 4.26 23.36 -0.35
C VAL A 251 3.20 22.71 -1.24
N SER A 252 2.76 23.46 -2.26
CA SER A 252 1.98 22.97 -3.39
C SER A 252 2.83 23.06 -4.65
N TYR A 253 2.68 22.09 -5.57
CA TYR A 253 3.37 22.08 -6.85
C TYR A 253 2.41 21.67 -7.96
N GLY A 254 2.37 22.46 -9.02
CA GLY A 254 1.42 22.32 -10.12
C GLY A 254 0.06 22.96 -9.81
N GLU A 255 -0.59 23.46 -10.86
CA GLU A 255 -1.94 24.05 -10.78
C GLU A 255 -2.79 23.58 -11.95
N SER A 256 -4.10 23.42 -11.71
CA SER A 256 -5.06 23.20 -12.79
C SER A 256 -5.35 24.50 -13.54
N ASP A 257 -6.01 24.40 -14.68
CA ASP A 257 -6.70 25.56 -15.26
C ASP A 257 -7.80 26.10 -14.32
N GLU A 258 -8.36 27.25 -14.70
CA GLU A 258 -9.36 27.98 -13.91
C GLU A 258 -10.59 27.14 -13.50
N ILE A 259 -10.93 26.12 -14.29
CA ILE A 259 -12.11 25.29 -14.06
C ILE A 259 -11.77 23.90 -13.51
N GLY A 260 -10.48 23.54 -13.37
CA GLY A 260 -10.05 22.22 -12.93
C GLY A 260 -10.10 21.12 -14.01
N HIS A 261 -10.08 21.47 -15.29
CA HIS A 261 -10.19 20.50 -16.39
C HIS A 261 -8.86 19.82 -16.71
N HIS A 262 -7.75 20.56 -16.77
CA HIS A 262 -6.42 20.00 -17.01
C HIS A 262 -5.33 20.69 -16.18
N ALA A 263 -4.19 20.05 -15.98
CA ALA A 263 -3.00 20.69 -15.39
C ALA A 263 -2.47 21.79 -16.34
N ALA A 264 -2.32 23.01 -15.82
CA ALA A 264 -1.96 24.21 -16.58
C ALA A 264 -0.55 24.73 -16.23
N VAL A 265 -0.21 24.84 -14.95
CA VAL A 265 1.07 25.36 -14.43
C VAL A 265 1.87 24.23 -13.79
N ASP A 266 3.20 24.25 -13.94
CA ASP A 266 4.14 23.33 -13.29
C ASP A 266 3.67 21.86 -13.28
N LYS A 267 3.32 21.37 -14.47
CA LYS A 267 2.67 20.08 -14.66
C LYS A 267 3.58 18.94 -14.19
N ALA A 268 3.02 18.00 -13.44
CA ALA A 268 3.68 16.75 -13.06
C ALA A 268 2.96 15.56 -13.71
N HIS A 269 3.72 14.66 -14.32
CA HIS A 269 3.25 13.37 -14.77
C HIS A 269 3.32 12.35 -13.62
N VAL A 270 2.55 11.24 -13.70
CA VAL A 270 2.64 10.14 -12.72
C VAL A 270 4.05 9.55 -12.61
N ASN A 271 4.84 9.66 -13.69
CA ASN A 271 6.23 9.22 -13.70
C ASN A 271 7.11 10.12 -12.83
N ASP A 272 6.81 11.43 -12.75
CA ASP A 272 7.53 12.39 -11.90
C ASP A 272 7.22 12.13 -10.42
N ILE A 273 5.96 11.81 -10.11
CA ILE A 273 5.52 11.38 -8.78
C ILE A 273 6.29 10.12 -8.36
N HIS A 274 6.31 9.09 -9.20
CA HIS A 274 7.06 7.86 -8.92
C HIS A 274 8.58 8.07 -8.83
N ALA A 275 9.16 8.91 -9.70
CA ALA A 275 10.58 9.27 -9.64
C ALA A 275 10.92 9.94 -8.30
N THR A 276 10.05 10.85 -7.85
CA THR A 276 10.22 11.56 -6.58
C THR A 276 10.09 10.62 -5.38
N ILE A 277 9.13 9.71 -5.39
CA ILE A 277 9.00 8.69 -4.35
C ILE A 277 10.25 7.81 -4.27
N LEU A 278 10.74 7.31 -5.42
CA LEU A 278 11.95 6.50 -5.46
C LEU A 278 13.18 7.29 -4.99
N HIS A 279 13.27 8.58 -5.33
CA HIS A 279 14.32 9.46 -4.85
C HIS A 279 14.32 9.60 -3.33
N GLN A 280 13.15 9.83 -2.71
CA GLN A 280 13.02 9.90 -1.25
C GLN A 280 13.35 8.57 -0.55
N LEU A 281 13.21 7.45 -1.26
CA LEU A 281 13.64 6.14 -0.80
C LEU A 281 15.13 5.86 -1.04
N GLY A 282 15.91 6.84 -1.51
CA GLY A 282 17.35 6.74 -1.74
C GLY A 282 17.74 6.12 -3.07
N PHE A 283 16.81 5.95 -4.01
CA PHE A 283 17.11 5.41 -5.33
C PHE A 283 17.41 6.49 -6.36
N ASP A 284 18.35 6.18 -7.24
CA ASP A 284 18.34 6.69 -8.59
C ASP A 284 17.31 5.88 -9.40
N HIS A 285 16.15 6.49 -9.67
CA HIS A 285 15.04 5.82 -10.36
C HIS A 285 15.41 5.34 -11.77
N GLU A 286 16.46 5.90 -12.37
CA GLU A 286 16.94 5.50 -13.69
C GLU A 286 17.78 4.22 -13.65
N LYS A 287 18.43 3.96 -12.50
CA LYS A 287 19.32 2.81 -12.30
C LYS A 287 18.61 1.60 -11.70
N LEU A 288 17.50 1.81 -10.96
CA LEU A 288 16.66 0.73 -10.47
C LEU A 288 15.93 0.06 -11.64
N THR A 289 16.57 -0.96 -12.21
CA THR A 289 16.11 -1.64 -13.43
C THR A 289 16.00 -3.15 -13.22
N TYR A 290 15.11 -3.78 -13.98
CA TYR A 290 14.94 -5.23 -14.02
C TYR A 290 14.96 -5.71 -15.47
N THR A 291 15.73 -6.77 -15.75
CA THR A 291 15.81 -7.36 -17.10
C THR A 291 14.70 -8.36 -17.29
N HIS A 292 13.83 -8.10 -18.27
CA HIS A 292 12.75 -9.00 -18.67
C HIS A 292 12.70 -9.10 -20.19
N ASN A 293 12.69 -10.32 -20.74
CA ASN A 293 12.66 -10.58 -22.19
C ASN A 293 13.71 -9.77 -22.99
N GLY A 294 14.92 -9.64 -22.46
CA GLY A 294 16.03 -8.95 -23.12
C GLY A 294 16.00 -7.42 -23.03
N ARG A 295 14.99 -6.82 -22.40
CA ARG A 295 14.91 -5.36 -22.15
C ARG A 295 15.07 -5.06 -20.66
N ARG A 296 15.77 -3.97 -20.33
CA ARG A 296 15.78 -3.39 -18.98
C ARG A 296 14.55 -2.49 -18.82
N PHE A 297 13.72 -2.81 -17.85
CA PHE A 297 12.57 -2.01 -17.45
C PHE A 297 12.87 -1.25 -16.15
N ARG A 298 12.22 -0.11 -15.95
CA ARG A 298 12.19 0.65 -14.68
C ARG A 298 10.75 1.09 -14.41
N LEU A 299 10.42 1.39 -13.15
CA LEU A 299 9.05 1.79 -12.76
C LEU A 299 8.56 3.06 -13.49
N THR A 300 9.45 4.02 -13.75
CA THR A 300 9.11 5.27 -14.43
C THR A 300 9.18 5.16 -15.96
N ASP A 301 9.33 3.94 -16.48
CA ASP A 301 9.47 3.60 -17.91
C ASP A 301 10.40 4.55 -18.68
N VAL A 302 9.92 5.32 -19.65
CA VAL A 302 10.75 6.23 -20.47
C VAL A 302 10.80 7.67 -19.94
N GLY A 303 10.23 7.96 -18.77
CA GLY A 303 10.13 9.32 -18.24
C GLY A 303 10.38 9.42 -16.73
N GLY A 304 9.90 10.53 -16.16
CA GLY A 304 10.00 10.87 -14.75
C GLY A 304 11.16 11.80 -14.46
N ASN A 305 10.85 12.93 -13.85
CA ASN A 305 11.78 13.87 -13.25
C ASN A 305 11.43 14.02 -11.77
N VAL A 306 12.45 14.10 -10.93
CA VAL A 306 12.24 14.38 -9.50
C VAL A 306 11.67 15.80 -9.34
N ILE A 307 10.56 15.92 -8.62
CA ILE A 307 9.90 17.20 -8.32
C ILE A 307 10.66 17.86 -7.17
N LYS A 308 11.81 18.47 -7.50
CA LYS A 308 12.69 19.10 -6.51
C LYS A 308 12.03 20.16 -5.62
N PRO A 309 11.08 20.99 -6.10
CA PRO A 309 10.48 22.03 -5.26
C PRO A 309 9.75 21.53 -4.01
N ILE A 310 9.34 20.26 -3.96
CA ILE A 310 8.64 19.67 -2.81
C ILE A 310 9.57 18.93 -1.83
N LEU A 311 10.88 18.95 -2.06
CA LEU A 311 11.88 18.29 -1.21
C LEU A 311 12.43 19.25 -0.14
N ALA A 312 12.79 18.71 1.03
CA ALA A 312 13.33 19.46 2.17
C ALA A 312 14.84 19.75 2.07
#